data_AF-A0A397YXS3-F1
#
_entry.id   AF-A0A397YXS3-F1
#
_cell.length_a   1.000
_cell.length_b   1.000
_cell.length_c   1.000
_cell.angle_alpha   90.00
_cell.angle_beta   90.00
_cell.angle_gamma   90.00
#
_symmetry.space_group_name_H-M   'P 1'
#
loop_
_entity.id
_entity.type
_entity.pdbx_description
1 polymer ?
#
loop_
_entity_poly.entity_id
_entity_poly.type
_entity_poly.pdbx_seq_one_letter_code
_entity_poly.pdbx_strand_id
1 'polypeptide(L)'
;MMRNIIHFYNLANQAVERAAGMDGQKITYTLIKHRLGDLFYRLVSQKFEDPAEGEAALVAKFKKLYEDLSAGFRALEDETR
;
A
#
# COMPACT_ATOMS: atom_id res chain seq x y z
N MET A 1 -2.55 -3.61 12.25
CA MET A 1 -2.29 -4.51 11.11
C MET A 1 -3.50 -4.67 10.17
N MET A 2 -4.61 -5.31 10.58
CA MET A 2 -5.75 -5.64 9.69
C MET A 2 -6.23 -4.48 8.81
N ARG A 3 -6.38 -3.27 9.40
CA ARG A 3 -6.74 -2.05 8.67
C ARG A 3 -5.84 -1.80 7.44
N ASN A 4 -4.52 -1.97 7.59
CA ASN A 4 -3.58 -1.68 6.52
C ASN A 4 -3.58 -2.77 5.44
N ILE A 5 -3.84 -4.03 5.81
CA ILE A 5 -3.98 -5.14 4.85
C ILE A 5 -5.20 -4.91 3.95
N ILE A 6 -6.34 -4.61 4.56
CA ILE A 6 -7.58 -4.33 3.82
C ILE A 6 -7.40 -3.06 2.97
N HIS A 7 -6.71 -2.05 3.48
CA HIS A 7 -6.43 -0.82 2.73
C HIS A 7 -5.60 -1.08 1.47
N PHE A 8 -4.50 -1.83 1.59
CA PHE A 8 -3.71 -2.23 0.43
C PHE A 8 -4.54 -3.02 -0.58
N TYR A 9 -5.35 -3.98 -0.11
CA TYR A 9 -6.24 -4.76 -0.98
C TYR A 9 -7.21 -3.87 -1.77
N ASN A 10 -7.87 -2.93 -1.09
CA ASN A 10 -8.82 -2.02 -1.74
C ASN A 10 -8.14 -1.11 -2.77
N LEU A 11 -6.99 -0.51 -2.41
CA LEU A 11 -6.23 0.35 -3.32
C LEU A 11 -5.71 -0.43 -4.55
N ALA A 12 -5.23 -1.65 -4.36
CA ALA A 12 -4.75 -2.49 -5.45
C ALA A 12 -5.86 -2.83 -6.45
N ASN A 13 -7.04 -3.23 -5.97
CA ASN A 13 -8.17 -3.50 -6.86
C ASN A 13 -8.62 -2.24 -7.60
N GLN A 14 -8.76 -1.11 -6.90
CA GLN A 14 -9.14 0.16 -7.52
C GLN A 14 -8.16 0.61 -8.61
N ALA A 15 -6.85 0.51 -8.36
CA ALA A 15 -5.83 0.89 -9.33
C ALA A 15 -5.90 0.02 -10.60
N VAL A 16 -6.08 -1.30 -10.44
CA VAL A 16 -6.23 -2.24 -11.56
C VAL A 16 -7.53 -1.96 -12.34
N GLU A 17 -8.65 -1.74 -11.64
CA GLU A 17 -9.96 -1.47 -12.25
C GLU A 17 -9.98 -0.13 -13.00
N ARG A 18 -9.39 0.93 -12.45
CA ARG A 18 -9.33 2.24 -13.11
C ARG A 18 -8.45 2.23 -14.34
N ALA A 19 -7.34 1.51 -14.31
CA ALA A 19 -6.46 1.36 -15.47
C ALA A 19 -7.10 0.48 -16.58
N ALA A 20 -8.13 -0.31 -16.26
CA ALA A 20 -8.87 -1.12 -17.23
C ALA A 20 -9.81 -0.23 -18.06
N GLY A 21 -9.26 0.45 -19.06
CA GLY A 21 -10.03 1.29 -19.99
C GLY A 21 -9.38 2.63 -20.35
N MET A 22 -8.24 2.95 -19.75
CA MET A 22 -7.45 4.12 -20.13
C MET A 22 -6.44 3.76 -21.23
N ASP A 23 -6.14 4.69 -22.13
CA ASP A 23 -5.12 4.55 -23.19
C ASP A 23 -3.66 4.55 -22.66
N GLY A 24 -3.47 4.34 -21.35
CA GLY A 24 -2.18 4.34 -20.64
C GLY A 24 -1.61 2.95 -20.37
N GLN A 25 -0.51 2.90 -19.60
CA GLN A 25 0.11 1.64 -19.21
C GLN A 25 -0.83 0.86 -18.27
N LYS A 26 -1.14 -0.40 -18.63
CA LYS A 26 -1.95 -1.26 -17.77
C LYS A 26 -1.30 -1.45 -16.40
N ILE A 27 -2.02 -1.09 -15.34
CA ILE A 27 -1.62 -1.42 -13.97
C ILE A 27 -1.94 -2.89 -13.72
N THR A 28 -0.91 -3.68 -13.44
CA THR A 28 -1.03 -5.11 -13.08
C THR A 28 -0.54 -5.34 -11.65
N TYR A 29 -0.93 -6.46 -11.04
CA TYR A 29 -0.43 -6.82 -9.71
C TYR A 29 1.11 -6.92 -9.66
N THR A 30 1.73 -7.46 -10.71
CA THR A 30 3.20 -7.53 -10.83
C THR A 30 3.83 -6.14 -10.77
N LEU A 31 3.25 -5.16 -11.48
CA LEU A 31 3.71 -3.77 -11.45
C LEU A 31 3.58 -3.16 -10.06
N ILE A 32 2.41 -3.33 -9.41
CA ILE A 32 2.16 -2.86 -8.04
C ILE A 32 3.21 -3.42 -7.09
N LYS A 33 3.47 -4.74 -7.13
CA LYS A 33 4.43 -5.40 -6.25
C LYS A 33 5.86 -4.91 -6.47
N HIS A 34 6.24 -4.64 -7.72
CA HIS A 34 7.55 -4.12 -8.05
C HIS A 34 7.72 -2.67 -7.57
N ARG A 35 6.76 -1.80 -7.89
CA ARG A 35 6.83 -0.36 -7.57
C ARG A 35 6.66 -0.06 -6.08
N LEU A 36 5.80 -0.80 -5.40
CA LEU A 36 5.49 -0.61 -3.98
C LEU A 36 6.18 -1.67 -3.10
N GLY A 37 7.32 -2.21 -3.54
CA GLY A 37 8.01 -3.32 -2.86
C GLY A 37 8.38 -3.02 -1.41
N ASP A 38 8.87 -1.80 -1.13
CA ASP A 38 9.17 -1.35 0.24
C ASP A 38 7.90 -1.30 1.11
N LEU A 39 6.82 -0.68 0.61
CA LEU A 39 5.56 -0.60 1.33
C LEU A 39 4.95 -1.99 1.57
N PHE A 40 5.08 -2.89 0.59
CA PHE A 40 4.65 -4.27 0.71
C PHE A 40 5.45 -5.02 1.79
N TYR A 41 6.78 -4.82 1.83
CA TYR A 41 7.62 -5.37 2.88
C TYR A 41 7.22 -4.86 4.27
N ARG A 42 7.03 -3.53 4.41
CA ARG A 42 6.57 -2.92 5.66
C ARG A 42 5.20 -3.44 6.09
N LEU A 43 4.28 -3.70 5.16
CA LEU A 43 2.96 -4.26 5.44
C LEU A 43 3.04 -5.67 6.03
N VAL A 44 3.85 -6.55 5.46
CA VAL A 44 3.98 -7.93 5.97
C VAL A 44 4.78 -8.00 7.28
N SER A 45 5.65 -7.02 7.51
CA SER A 45 6.50 -6.95 8.71
C SER A 45 5.78 -6.44 9.96
N GLN A 46 4.57 -5.89 9.85
CA GLN A 46 3.78 -5.39 10.99
C GLN A 46 3.56 -6.41 12.11
N LYS A 47 3.60 -7.71 11.79
CA LYS A 47 3.42 -8.80 12.76
C LYS A 47 4.62 -8.97 13.71
N PHE A 48 5.77 -8.38 13.37
CA PHE A 48 7.03 -8.51 14.11
C PHE A 48 7.35 -7.28 14.95
N GLU A 49 6.44 -6.30 15.03
CA GLU A 49 6.57 -5.15 15.93
C GLU A 49 6.59 -5.62 17.39
N ASP A 50 7.39 -4.95 18.22
CA ASP A 50 7.55 -5.30 19.64
C ASP A 50 6.45 -4.64 20.49
N PRO A 51 5.57 -5.42 21.16
CA PRO A 51 4.57 -4.87 22.08
C PRO A 51 5.16 -4.01 23.20
N ALA A 52 6.43 -4.20 23.58
CA ALA A 52 7.10 -3.41 24.61
C ALA A 52 7.26 -1.92 24.23
N GLU A 53 7.19 -1.57 22.93
CA GLU A 53 7.19 -0.18 22.47
C GLU A 53 5.90 0.58 22.86
N GLY A 54 4.84 -0.14 23.24
CA GLY A 54 3.58 0.43 23.68
C GLY A 54 2.62 0.79 22.55
N GLU A 55 1.33 0.80 22.87
CA GLU A 55 0.24 0.95 21.90
C GLU A 55 0.36 2.24 21.07
N ALA A 56 0.63 3.37 21.72
CA ALA A 56 0.70 4.66 21.05
C ALA A 56 1.77 4.70 19.94
N ALA A 57 2.94 4.13 20.20
CA ALA A 57 4.03 4.04 19.23
C ALA A 57 3.65 3.15 18.05
N LEU A 58 3.12 1.95 18.32
CA LEU A 58 2.71 1.00 17.29
C LEU A 58 1.57 1.54 16.42
N VAL A 59 0.57 2.19 17.03
CA VAL A 59 -0.53 2.83 16.32
C VAL A 59 -0.02 3.96 15.43
N ALA A 60 0.94 4.76 15.89
CA ALA A 60 1.57 5.81 15.07
C ALA A 60 2.31 5.21 13.86
N LYS A 61 3.11 4.16 14.05
CA LYS A 61 3.77 3.43 12.94
C LYS A 61 2.75 2.90 11.94
N PHE A 62 1.64 2.32 12.41
CA PHE A 62 0.60 1.77 11.54
C PHE A 62 -0.23 2.85 10.82
N LYS A 63 -0.45 4.01 11.44
CA LYS A 63 -1.07 5.18 10.78
C LYS A 63 -0.16 5.72 9.68
N LYS A 64 1.13 5.88 9.96
CA LYS A 64 2.10 6.30 8.95
C LYS A 64 2.12 5.36 7.74
N LEU A 65 2.16 4.04 7.96
CA LEU A 65 2.10 3.08 6.85
C LEU A 65 0.80 3.20 6.03
N TYR A 66 -0.34 3.48 6.67
CA TYR A 66 -1.60 3.68 5.96
C TYR A 66 -1.56 4.90 5.01
N GLU A 67 -0.98 6.00 5.49
CA GLU A 67 -0.79 7.23 4.71
C GLU A 67 0.20 7.00 3.57
N ASP A 68 1.34 6.35 3.86
CA ASP A 68 2.36 6.01 2.87
C ASP A 68 1.81 5.10 1.76
N LEU A 69 0.95 4.13 2.10
CA LEU A 69 0.24 3.30 1.13
C LEU A 69 -0.62 4.15 0.20
N SER A 70 -1.40 5.08 0.77
CA SER A 70 -2.27 5.97 0.00
C SER A 70 -1.46 6.87 -0.94
N ALA A 71 -0.33 7.40 -0.47
CA ALA A 71 0.57 8.21 -1.28
C ALA A 71 1.26 7.39 -2.39
N GLY A 72 1.74 6.19 -2.07
CA GLY A 72 2.39 5.29 -3.03
C GLY A 72 1.48 4.89 -4.18
N PHE A 73 0.20 4.59 -3.90
CA PHE A 73 -0.77 4.28 -4.96
C PHE A 73 -1.12 5.50 -5.82
N ARG A 74 -1.21 6.71 -5.25
CA ARG A 74 -1.40 7.94 -6.04
C ARG A 74 -0.22 8.18 -6.99
N ALA A 75 1.01 8.06 -6.47
CA ALA A 75 2.21 8.19 -7.30
C ALA A 75 2.25 7.15 -8.43
N LEU A 76 1.85 5.89 -8.15
CA LEU A 76 1.75 4.84 -9.17
C LEU A 76 0.73 5.19 -10.25
N GLU A 77 -0.45 5.72 -9.89
CA GLU A 77 -1.47 6.15 -10.84
C GLU A 77 -0.97 7.33 -11.70
N ASP A 78 -0.29 8.31 -11.10
CA ASP A 78 0.25 9.48 -11.82
C ASP A 78 1.37 9.10 -12.81
N GLU A 79 2.22 8.12 -12.47
CA GLU A 79 3.27 7.60 -13.36
C GLU A 79 2.75 6.78 -14.55
N THR A 80 1.55 6.20 -14.43
CA THR A 80 0.99 5.27 -15.42
C THR A 80 -0.07 5.89 -16.33
N ARG A 81 -0.44 7.16 -16.06
CA ARG A 81 -1.34 7.97 -16.86
C ARG A 81 -0.68 8.51 -18.13
#